data_AF-A0A2V8E4X4-F1
#
_entry.id   AF-A0A2V8E4X4-F1
#
_cell.length_a   1.000
_cell.length_b   1.000
_cell.length_c   1.000
_cell.angle_alpha   90.00
_cell.angle_beta   90.00
_cell.angle_gamma   90.00
#
_symmetry.space_group_name_H-M   'P 1'
#
loop_
_entity.id
_entity.type
_entity.pdbx_description
1 polymer ?
#
loop_
_entity_poly.entity_id
_entity_poly.type
_entity_poly.pdbx_seq_one_letter_code
_entity_poly.pdbx_strand_id
1 'polypeptide(L)'
;MLNLIQRSSPALLVVLASWLLPSTAYAQAAITGVVKDNSGAVLPGVRVEAASPVLIERVRSVVTDDTGQYRIVDLRPGSYAVTFELAGFSVVKREGIELSGNFVATVNADLKLGG
;
A
#
# COMPACT_ATOMS: atom_id res chain seq x y z
N MET A 1 -42.98 -21.60 -41.79
CA MET A 1 -41.61 -21.81 -42.33
C MET A 1 -41.15 -20.48 -42.91
N LEU A 2 -40.04 -19.83 -42.58
CA LEU A 2 -39.04 -19.95 -41.52
C LEU A 2 -38.20 -18.64 -41.63
N ASN A 3 -37.90 -18.00 -40.49
CA ASN A 3 -36.82 -17.04 -40.19
C ASN A 3 -36.27 -16.11 -41.30
N LEU A 4 -36.64 -14.83 -41.24
CA LEU A 4 -35.81 -13.70 -41.67
C LEU A 4 -35.13 -13.05 -40.45
N ILE A 5 -34.37 -13.86 -39.71
CA ILE A 5 -33.45 -13.43 -38.66
C ILE A 5 -32.10 -14.02 -39.08
N GLN A 6 -31.01 -13.26 -38.95
CA GLN A 6 -29.60 -13.66 -39.21
C GLN A 6 -28.96 -13.19 -40.54
N ARG A 7 -28.78 -11.88 -40.68
CA ARG A 7 -27.54 -11.34 -41.28
C ARG A 7 -26.85 -10.43 -40.28
N SER A 8 -26.62 -10.94 -39.07
CA SER A 8 -25.78 -10.28 -38.07
C SER A 8 -24.33 -10.43 -38.50
N SER A 9 -23.75 -9.37 -39.10
CA SER A 9 -22.34 -9.29 -39.45
C SER A 9 -21.48 -9.60 -38.21
N PRO A 10 -20.74 -10.72 -38.17
CA PRO A 10 -19.97 -11.13 -36.99
C PRO A 10 -18.87 -10.13 -36.64
N ALA A 11 -18.46 -9.29 -37.59
CA ALA A 11 -17.45 -8.25 -37.42
C ALA A 11 -17.81 -7.20 -36.35
N LEU A 12 -19.10 -6.85 -36.19
CA LEU A 12 -19.53 -5.84 -35.22
C LEU A 12 -19.45 -6.36 -33.77
N LEU A 13 -19.67 -7.66 -33.58
CA LEU A 13 -19.60 -8.32 -32.27
C LEU A 13 -18.16 -8.47 -31.78
N VAL A 14 -17.20 -8.67 -32.68
CA VAL A 14 -15.77 -8.82 -32.33
C VAL A 14 -15.16 -7.49 -31.88
N VAL A 15 -15.51 -6.37 -32.51
CA VAL A 15 -15.02 -5.04 -32.12
C VAL A 15 -15.57 -4.62 -30.76
N LEU A 16 -16.85 -4.87 -30.48
CA LEU A 16 -17.45 -4.56 -29.18
C LEU A 16 -16.84 -5.42 -28.05
N ALA A 17 -16.50 -6.68 -28.33
CA ALA A 17 -15.84 -7.57 -27.37
C ALA A 17 -14.41 -7.11 -27.01
N SER A 18 -13.70 -6.43 -27.91
CA SER A 18 -12.35 -5.92 -27.64
C SER A 18 -12.31 -4.71 -26.70
N TRP A 19 -13.45 -4.04 -26.47
CA TRP A 19 -13.57 -2.97 -25.46
C TRP A 19 -13.93 -3.47 -24.05
N LEU A 20 -14.20 -4.76 -23.90
CA LEU A 20 -14.50 -5.41 -22.61
C LEU A 20 -13.27 -6.09 -22.00
N LEU A 21 -12.06 -5.83 -22.52
CA LEU A 21 -10.84 -6.33 -21.88
C LEU A 21 -10.75 -5.73 -20.47
N PRO A 22 -10.71 -6.56 -19.41
CA PRO A 22 -10.59 -6.06 -18.06
C PRO A 22 -9.29 -5.27 -17.95
N SER A 23 -9.39 -4.00 -17.57
CA SER A 23 -8.22 -3.23 -17.14
C SER A 23 -7.58 -3.99 -15.99
N THR A 24 -6.31 -4.38 -16.13
CA THR A 24 -5.54 -5.01 -15.06
C THR A 24 -5.54 -4.09 -13.84
N ALA A 25 -6.40 -4.39 -12.86
CA ALA A 25 -6.38 -3.73 -11.56
C ALA A 25 -5.08 -4.18 -10.87
N TYR A 26 -4.11 -3.27 -10.77
CA TYR A 26 -2.90 -3.54 -10.00
C TYR A 26 -3.32 -3.68 -8.54
N ALA A 27 -3.00 -4.84 -7.97
CA ALA A 27 -3.22 -5.07 -6.57
C ALA A 27 -2.23 -4.21 -5.75
N GLN A 28 -2.68 -3.05 -5.28
CA GLN A 28 -1.84 -2.11 -4.53
C GLN A 28 -1.96 -2.41 -3.04
N ALA A 29 -0.92 -3.03 -2.48
CA ALA A 29 -0.84 -3.26 -1.04
C ALA A 29 -0.52 -1.94 -0.31
N ALA A 30 -0.82 -1.90 0.99
CA ALA A 30 -0.54 -0.73 1.81
C ALA A 30 -0.03 -1.15 3.20
N ILE A 31 0.78 -0.28 3.81
CA ILE A 31 1.12 -0.37 5.24
C ILE A 31 0.53 0.86 5.91
N THR A 32 -0.19 0.64 7.00
CA THR A 32 -0.83 1.69 7.79
C THR A 32 -0.51 1.50 9.25
N GLY A 33 -0.74 2.53 10.07
CA GLY A 33 -0.67 2.38 11.50
C GLY A 33 -0.72 3.71 12.23
N VAL A 34 -0.53 3.62 13.54
CA VAL A 34 -0.41 4.76 14.44
C VAL A 34 0.94 4.69 15.14
N VAL A 35 1.58 5.85 15.27
CA VAL A 35 2.80 6.00 16.05
C VAL A 35 2.49 6.75 17.34
N LYS A 36 2.98 6.21 18.45
CA LYS A 36 2.80 6.76 19.79
C LYS A 36 4.10 6.79 20.57
N ASP A 37 4.11 7.46 21.71
CA ASP A 37 5.15 7.29 22.72
C ASP A 37 4.77 6.25 23.79
N ASN A 38 5.68 5.95 24.71
CA ASN A 38 5.46 5.00 25.80
C ASN A 38 4.40 5.45 26.84
N SER A 39 3.97 6.72 26.82
CA SER A 39 2.85 7.21 27.63
C SER A 39 1.50 7.00 26.95
N GLY A 40 1.51 6.63 25.66
CA GLY A 40 0.33 6.45 24.82
C GLY A 40 -0.09 7.71 24.06
N ALA A 41 0.69 8.79 24.13
CA ALA A 41 0.46 10.00 23.36
C ALA A 41 0.78 9.75 21.87
N VAL A 42 -0.03 10.27 20.96
CA VAL A 42 0.21 10.16 19.52
C VAL A 42 1.36 11.06 19.09
N LEU A 43 2.15 10.61 18.12
CA LEU A 43 3.33 11.32 17.64
C LEU A 43 3.15 11.81 16.20
N PRO A 44 2.88 13.11 15.98
CA PRO A 44 2.94 13.71 14.66
C PRO A 44 4.37 13.94 14.20
N GLY A 45 4.59 14.03 12.89
CA GLY A 45 5.90 14.36 12.31
C GLY A 45 6.90 13.20 12.26
N VAL A 46 6.51 11.98 12.63
CA VAL A 46 7.36 10.79 12.56
C VAL A 46 7.55 10.42 11.09
N ARG A 47 8.81 10.34 10.66
CA ARG A 47 9.16 9.79 9.34
C ARG A 47 9.05 8.28 9.39
N VAL A 48 8.19 7.74 8.53
CA VAL A 48 7.96 6.30 8.37
C VAL A 48 8.48 5.87 7.01
N GLU A 49 9.36 4.89 6.99
CA GLU A 49 10.00 4.39 5.78
C GLU A 49 9.77 2.89 5.60
N ALA A 50 9.13 2.50 4.51
CA ALA A 50 9.03 1.11 4.10
C ALA A 50 10.11 0.81 3.05
N ALA A 51 11.07 -0.05 3.40
CA ALA A 51 12.13 -0.51 2.54
C ALA A 51 11.90 -1.96 2.10
N SER A 52 12.11 -2.24 0.82
CA SER A 52 12.05 -3.60 0.29
C SER A 52 12.85 -3.76 -1.01
N PRO A 53 13.50 -4.93 -1.23
CA PRO A 53 14.06 -5.30 -2.53
C PRO A 53 13.03 -5.40 -3.66
N VAL A 54 11.74 -5.58 -3.33
CA VAL A 54 10.67 -5.70 -4.35
C VAL A 54 10.21 -4.34 -4.89
N LEU A 55 10.55 -3.23 -4.22
CA LEU A 55 10.28 -1.88 -4.69
C LEU A 55 11.32 -1.47 -5.74
N ILE A 56 10.85 -0.81 -6.80
CA ILE A 56 11.74 -0.21 -7.81
C ILE A 56 12.59 0.90 -7.17
N GLU A 57 11.96 1.76 -6.36
CA GLU A 57 12.65 2.86 -5.66
C GLU A 57 13.40 2.39 -4.40
N ARG A 58 13.32 1.10 -4.05
CA ARG A 58 13.80 0.44 -2.82
C ARG A 58 13.17 0.94 -1.50
N VAL A 59 12.77 2.20 -1.41
CA VAL A 59 12.20 2.82 -0.21
C VAL A 59 11.02 3.71 -0.59
N ARG A 60 9.96 3.65 0.22
CA ARG A 60 8.83 4.59 0.20
C ARG A 60 8.72 5.23 1.59
N SER A 61 8.55 6.55 1.64
CA SER A 61 8.48 7.29 2.91
C SER A 61 7.25 8.18 2.98
N VAL A 62 6.69 8.30 4.18
CA VAL A 62 5.61 9.22 4.55
C VAL A 62 5.90 9.81 5.94
N VAL A 63 5.16 10.84 6.32
CA VAL A 63 5.21 11.45 7.65
C VAL A 63 3.88 11.23 8.35
N THR A 64 3.89 10.96 9.66
CA THR A 64 2.65 10.85 10.43
C THR A 64 1.92 12.19 10.54
N ASP A 65 0.60 12.15 10.51
CA ASP A 65 -0.27 13.31 10.68
C ASP A 65 -0.44 13.73 12.16
N ASP A 66 -1.27 14.75 12.41
CA ASP A 66 -1.58 15.29 13.74
C ASP A 66 -2.18 14.26 14.72
N THR A 67 -2.70 13.14 14.20
CA THR A 67 -3.24 12.03 14.99
C THR A 67 -2.24 10.86 15.14
N GLY A 68 -1.00 11.05 14.67
CA GLY A 68 0.04 10.03 14.64
C GLY A 68 -0.21 8.93 13.60
N GLN A 69 -1.19 9.09 12.71
CA GLN A 69 -1.52 8.10 11.70
C GLN A 69 -0.61 8.23 10.48
N TYR A 70 -0.33 7.11 9.83
CA TYR A 70 0.36 7.08 8.54
C TYR A 70 -0.21 6.02 7.61
N ARG A 71 0.02 6.22 6.32
CA ARG A 71 -0.36 5.27 5.26
C ARG A 71 0.60 5.32 4.09
N ILE A 72 1.34 4.23 3.87
CA ILE A 72 2.19 4.00 2.71
C ILE A 72 1.41 3.15 1.72
N VAL A 73 1.19 3.68 0.51
CA VAL A 73 0.43 3.04 -0.57
C VAL A 73 1.33 2.63 -1.73
N ASP A 74 0.73 2.00 -2.74
CA ASP A 74 1.40 1.55 -3.97
C ASP A 74 2.52 0.53 -3.70
N LEU A 75 2.39 -0.24 -2.62
CA LEU A 75 3.35 -1.27 -2.28
C LEU A 75 3.09 -2.53 -3.09
N ARG A 76 4.18 -3.17 -3.49
CA ARG A 76 4.15 -4.47 -4.18
C ARG A 76 4.11 -5.59 -3.15
N PRO A 77 3.45 -6.73 -3.45
CA PRO A 77 3.55 -7.90 -2.59
C PRO A 77 5.01 -8.32 -2.37
N GLY A 78 5.36 -8.65 -1.13
CA GLY A 78 6.72 -8.99 -0.72
C GLY A 78 7.00 -8.63 0.74
N SER A 79 8.24 -8.84 1.16
CA SER A 79 8.72 -8.57 2.52
C SER A 79 9.23 -7.14 2.65
N TYR A 80 8.85 -6.47 3.74
CA TYR A 80 9.23 -5.09 4.03
C TYR A 80 9.88 -4.96 5.41
N ALA A 81 10.80 -4.01 5.50
CA ALA A 81 11.25 -3.42 6.75
C ALA A 81 10.67 -2.00 6.86
N VAL A 82 10.04 -1.70 7.99
CA VAL A 82 9.48 -0.38 8.31
C VAL A 82 10.30 0.29 9.40
N THR A 83 10.87 1.45 9.09
CA THR A 83 11.65 2.27 10.04
C THR A 83 10.84 3.48 10.44
N PHE A 84 10.85 3.79 11.74
CA PHE A 84 10.19 4.94 12.36
C PHE A 84 11.25 5.82 12.99
N GLU A 85 11.29 7.09 12.59
CA GLU A 85 12.29 8.06 13.01
C GLU A 85 11.63 9.41 13.34
N LEU A 86 11.97 9.96 14.51
CA LEU A 86 11.58 11.30 14.92
C LEU A 86 12.70 11.90 15.78
N ALA A 87 13.04 13.18 15.55
CA ALA A 87 14.11 13.84 16.29
C ALA A 87 13.82 13.84 17.81
N GLY A 88 14.82 13.52 18.62
CA GLY A 88 14.67 13.36 20.08
C GLY A 88 14.03 12.03 20.52
N PHE A 89 13.77 11.11 19.59
CA PHE A 89 13.29 9.76 19.87
C PHE A 89 14.26 8.71 19.33
N SER A 90 14.26 7.54 19.96
CA SER A 90 14.98 6.37 19.49
C SER A 90 14.35 5.82 18.22
N VAL A 91 15.18 5.50 17.23
CA VAL A 91 14.75 4.87 15.98
C VAL A 91 14.20 3.47 16.25
N VAL A 92 13.04 3.16 15.69
CA VAL A 92 12.42 1.83 15.78
C VAL A 92 12.38 1.22 14.39
N LYS A 93 12.86 -0.01 14.25
CA LYS A 93 12.79 -0.79 13.00
C LYS A 93 11.94 -2.04 13.21
N ARG A 94 10.97 -2.26 12.34
CA ARG A 94 10.13 -3.46 12.26
C ARG A 94 10.48 -4.21 10.99
N GLU A 95 10.88 -5.46 11.10
CA GLU A 95 11.29 -6.29 9.95
C GLU A 95 10.31 -7.45 9.76
N GLY A 96 10.34 -8.06 8.57
CA GLY A 96 9.51 -9.23 8.25
C GLY A 96 8.03 -8.91 8.05
N ILE A 97 7.70 -7.70 7.62
CA ILE A 97 6.32 -7.33 7.28
C ILE A 97 6.00 -7.90 5.90
N GLU A 98 5.27 -9.02 5.86
CA GLU A 98 4.85 -9.66 4.63
C GLU A 98 3.55 -9.05 4.08
N LEU A 99 3.60 -8.54 2.85
CA LEU A 99 2.42 -8.09 2.12
C LEU A 99 2.04 -9.12 1.06
N SER A 100 0.85 -9.69 1.19
CA SER A 100 0.20 -10.49 0.13
C SER A 100 -0.72 -9.60 -0.72
N GLY A 101 -1.01 -10.00 -1.97
CA GLY A 101 -1.75 -9.17 -2.94
C GLY A 101 -3.09 -8.64 -2.39
N ASN A 102 -3.36 -7.34 -2.61
CA ASN A 102 -4.50 -6.55 -2.10
C ASN A 102 -4.60 -6.38 -0.57
N PHE A 103 -3.55 -6.67 0.18
CA PHE A 103 -3.59 -6.56 1.64
C PHE A 103 -3.14 -5.19 2.17
N VAL A 104 -3.81 -4.74 3.23
CA VAL A 104 -3.38 -3.62 4.06
C VAL A 104 -2.83 -4.19 5.36
N ALA A 105 -1.53 -4.05 5.60
CA ALA A 105 -0.92 -4.41 6.87
C ALA A 105 -0.98 -3.24 7.86
N THR A 106 -1.33 -3.54 9.10
CA THR A 106 -1.29 -2.57 10.19
C THR A 106 -0.02 -2.79 11.02
N VAL A 107 0.85 -1.78 11.06
CA VAL A 107 2.11 -1.79 11.80
C VAL A 107 2.17 -0.56 12.69
N ASN A 108 1.91 -0.76 13.98
CA ASN A 108 2.01 0.31 14.98
C ASN A 108 3.42 0.37 15.58
N ALA A 109 3.80 1.53 16.07
CA ALA A 109 5.08 1.73 16.74
C ALA A 109 4.94 2.61 17.99
N ASP A 110 5.66 2.22 19.04
CA ASP A 110 5.82 3.02 20.25
C ASP A 110 7.29 3.49 20.29
N LEU A 111 7.50 4.80 20.20
CA LEU A 111 8.82 5.42 20.25
C LEU A 111 9.12 5.81 21.70
N LYS A 112 10.38 5.65 22.06
CA LYS A 112 10.90 6.11 23.36
C LYS A 112 11.76 7.34 23.11
N LEU A 113 11.75 8.30 24.03
CA LEU A 113 12.68 9.42 23.97
C LEU A 113 14.11 8.89 23.85
N GLY A 114 14.83 9.42 22.86
CA GLY A 114 16.22 9.08 22.54
C GLY A 114 17.10 10.17 23.14
N GLY A 115 18.06 9.76 23.96
CA GLY A 115 19.10 10.64 24.51
C GLY A 115 20.28 10.77 23.56
#